data_AF-A0A212SZ86-F1
#
_entry.id   AF-A0A212SZ86-F1
#
_cell.length_a   1.000
_cell.length_b   1.000
_cell.length_c   1.000
_cell.angle_alpha   90.00
_cell.angle_beta   90.00
_cell.angle_gamma   90.00
#
_symmetry.space_group_name_H-M   'P 1'
#
loop_
_entity.id
_entity.type
_entity.pdbx_description
1 polymer ?
#
loop_
_entity_poly.entity_id
_entity_poly.type
_entity_poly.pdbx_seq_one_letter_code
_entity_poly.pdbx_strand_id
1 'polypeptide(L)'
;MDLRWGGYRALAFTSLRSEGPFLLQTRGGSLIQDRFPELIAAAGAQLPPGPVLDGELLVLNGAGVMDFGALQQRAAASAPRTVRTLAQAHPAFTHRSHPKTAARLAMPPRY
;
A
#
# COMPACT_ATOMS: atom_id res chain seq x y z
N MET A 1 -2.27 7.40 24.83
CA MET A 1 -1.60 8.38 23.95
C MET A 1 -1.79 7.87 22.54
N ASP A 2 -2.91 8.22 21.92
CA ASP A 2 -3.22 7.77 20.57
C ASP A 2 -2.16 8.30 19.62
N LEU A 3 -1.53 7.35 18.95
CA LEU A 3 -0.58 7.60 17.89
C LEU A 3 -1.38 8.10 16.68
N ARG A 4 -1.80 9.37 16.73
CA ARG A 4 -2.42 10.13 15.64
C ARG A 4 -1.36 10.42 14.58
N TRP A 5 -0.65 9.39 14.15
CA TRP A 5 0.30 9.48 13.07
C TRP A 5 -0.52 9.69 11.80
N GLY A 6 -0.32 10.84 11.16
CA GLY A 6 -1.01 11.22 9.93
C GLY A 6 -0.54 10.37 8.74
N GLY A 7 -0.61 9.05 8.83
CA GLY A 7 -0.38 8.15 7.71
C GLY A 7 -1.52 8.22 6.70
N TYR A 8 -1.27 7.79 5.47
CA TYR A 8 -2.33 7.65 4.48
C TYR A 8 -3.07 6.34 4.75
N ARG A 9 -4.34 6.41 5.14
CA ARG A 9 -5.14 5.20 5.22
C ARG A 9 -5.32 4.61 3.83
N ALA A 10 -4.91 3.35 3.68
CA ALA A 10 -4.93 2.65 2.41
C ALA A 10 -5.39 1.20 2.58
N LEU A 11 -6.02 0.68 1.55
CA LEU A 11 -6.34 -0.73 1.39
C LEU A 11 -5.32 -1.36 0.45
N ALA A 12 -4.74 -2.47 0.86
CA ALA A 12 -3.85 -3.28 0.06
C ALA A 12 -4.58 -4.57 -0.34
N PHE A 13 -4.76 -4.77 -1.65
CA PHE A 13 -5.39 -5.94 -2.21
C PHE A 13 -4.31 -6.84 -2.79
N THR A 14 -4.28 -8.09 -2.33
CA THR A 14 -3.46 -9.13 -2.96
C THR A 14 -4.30 -9.90 -3.96
N SER A 15 -3.66 -10.41 -5.01
CA SER A 15 -4.38 -11.24 -5.98
C SER A 15 -4.79 -12.58 -5.39
N LEU A 16 -5.86 -13.17 -5.93
CA LEU A 16 -6.26 -14.55 -5.63
C LEU A 16 -5.32 -15.60 -6.25
N ARG A 17 -4.38 -15.19 -7.12
CA ARG A 17 -3.36 -16.06 -7.72
C ARG A 17 -1.99 -15.68 -7.18
N SER A 18 -1.07 -16.65 -7.05
CA SER A 18 0.31 -16.42 -6.57
C SER A 18 1.08 -15.34 -7.32
N GLU A 19 0.81 -15.15 -8.61
CA GLU A 19 1.53 -14.20 -9.49
C GLU A 19 0.67 -13.00 -9.91
N GLY A 20 -0.44 -12.74 -9.21
CA GLY A 20 -1.32 -11.64 -9.60
C GLY A 20 -0.95 -10.29 -8.97
N PRO A 21 -1.56 -9.20 -9.45
CA PRO A 21 -1.16 -7.85 -9.07
C PRO A 21 -1.45 -7.53 -7.61
N PHE A 22 -0.52 -6.81 -6.99
CA PHE A 22 -0.75 -6.09 -5.74
C PHE A 22 -1.32 -4.71 -6.05
N LEU A 23 -2.46 -4.37 -5.47
CA LEU A 23 -3.09 -3.06 -5.63
C LEU A 23 -3.08 -2.32 -4.30
N LEU A 24 -2.75 -1.03 -4.36
CA LEU A 24 -2.76 -0.14 -3.21
C LEU A 24 -3.74 1.00 -3.48
N GLN A 25 -4.80 1.08 -2.68
CA GLN A 25 -5.90 2.02 -2.86
C GLN A 25 -5.96 3.00 -1.69
N THR A 26 -6.03 4.29 -1.95
CA THR A 26 -6.28 5.29 -0.90
C THR A 26 -7.72 5.23 -0.40
N ARG A 27 -8.00 5.86 0.75
CA ARG A 27 -9.39 6.06 1.22
C ARG A 27 -10.30 6.71 0.16
N GLY A 28 -9.75 7.55 -0.72
CA GLY A 28 -10.50 8.20 -1.81
C GLY A 28 -10.72 7.32 -3.05
N GLY A 29 -10.27 6.06 -3.03
CA GLY A 29 -10.46 5.11 -4.12
C GLY A 29 -9.37 5.11 -5.20
N SER A 30 -8.39 6.01 -5.14
CA SER A 30 -7.31 6.10 -6.13
C SER A 30 -6.29 4.97 -5.96
N LEU A 31 -5.89 4.35 -7.06
CA LEU A 31 -4.81 3.35 -7.11
C LEU A 31 -3.46 4.04 -7.20
N ILE A 32 -2.53 3.65 -6.32
CA ILE A 32 -1.24 4.33 -6.13
C ILE A 32 -0.05 3.35 -6.05
N GLN A 33 -0.24 2.05 -6.29
CA GLN A 33 0.81 1.03 -6.14
C GLN A 33 2.07 1.34 -6.95
N ASP A 34 1.93 1.93 -8.14
CA ASP A 34 3.06 2.25 -9.03
C ASP A 34 4.03 3.27 -8.41
N ARG A 35 3.56 4.04 -7.41
CA ARG A 35 4.36 5.01 -6.64
C ARG A 35 5.17 4.37 -5.51
N PHE A 36 4.85 3.11 -5.19
CA PHE A 36 5.40 2.35 -4.07
C PHE A 36 5.89 0.95 -4.52
N PRO A 37 6.86 0.89 -5.46
CA PRO A 37 7.33 -0.38 -6.02
C PRO A 37 7.91 -1.34 -4.97
N GLU A 38 8.50 -0.83 -3.90
CA GLU A 38 9.02 -1.65 -2.80
C GLU A 38 7.90 -2.37 -2.04
N LEU A 39 6.69 -1.81 -1.97
CA LEU A 39 5.55 -2.47 -1.36
C LEU A 39 4.99 -3.58 -2.26
N ILE A 40 5.04 -3.40 -3.58
CA ILE A 40 4.69 -4.46 -4.54
C ILE A 40 5.64 -5.65 -4.36
N ALA A 41 6.94 -5.39 -4.30
CA ALA A 41 7.95 -6.43 -4.11
C ALA A 41 7.79 -7.15 -2.75
N ALA A 42 7.62 -6.38 -1.67
CA ALA A 42 7.41 -6.96 -0.34
C ALA A 42 6.12 -7.78 -0.25
N ALA A 43 5.03 -7.32 -0.88
CA ALA A 43 3.77 -8.03 -0.92
C ALA A 43 3.90 -9.39 -1.63
N GLY A 44 4.55 -9.44 -2.79
CA GLY A 44 4.78 -10.69 -3.53
C GLY A 44 5.62 -11.70 -2.75
N ALA A 45 6.56 -11.22 -1.94
CA ALA A 45 7.42 -12.10 -1.14
C ALA A 45 6.79 -12.59 0.18
N GLN A 46 5.87 -11.80 0.77
CA GLN A 46 5.45 -12.00 2.18
C GLN A 46 3.96 -12.29 2.36
N LEU A 47 3.11 -11.98 1.38
CA LEU A 47 1.67 -12.09 1.53
C LEU A 47 1.15 -13.32 0.77
N PRO A 48 0.26 -14.12 1.38
CA PRO A 48 -0.45 -15.16 0.65
C PRO A 48 -1.45 -14.53 -0.34
N PRO A 49 -1.94 -15.29 -1.34
CA PRO A 49 -3.00 -14.83 -2.24
C PRO A 49 -4.35 -14.63 -1.53
N GLY A 50 -5.07 -13.56 -1.88
CA GLY A 50 -6.45 -13.30 -1.50
C GLY A 50 -6.79 -12.39 -0.30
N PRO A 51 -5.91 -12.10 0.69
CA PRO A 51 -6.25 -11.13 1.73
C PRO A 51 -6.36 -9.70 1.21
N VAL A 52 -7.24 -8.95 1.89
CA VAL A 52 -7.28 -7.49 1.84
C VAL A 52 -6.77 -6.95 3.17
N LEU A 53 -5.78 -6.08 3.12
CA LEU A 53 -5.19 -5.47 4.30
C LEU A 53 -5.69 -4.03 4.41
N ASP A 54 -6.19 -3.66 5.59
CA ASP A 54 -6.54 -2.28 5.95
C ASP A 54 -5.45 -1.77 6.91
N GLY A 55 -4.82 -0.66 6.54
CA GLY A 55 -3.69 -0.15 7.30
C GLY A 55 -3.32 1.27 6.93
N GLU A 56 -2.25 1.73 7.57
CA GLU A 56 -1.68 3.05 7.34
C GLU A 56 -0.40 2.93 6.52
N LEU A 57 -0.34 3.68 5.43
CA LEU A 57 0.85 3.86 4.62
C LEU A 57 1.71 4.96 5.24
N LEU A 58 2.94 4.58 5.57
CA LEU A 58 3.93 5.43 6.21
C LEU A 58 5.16 5.54 5.32
N VAL A 59 5.84 6.69 5.36
CA VAL A 59 7.17 6.86 4.77
C VAL A 59 8.08 7.32 5.89
N LEU A 60 9.25 6.68 6.00
CA LEU A 60 10.23 7.01 7.03
C LEU A 60 11.38 7.82 6.42
N ASN A 61 11.93 8.75 7.20
CA ASN A 61 13.16 9.45 6.86
C ASN A 61 14.39 8.59 7.22
N GLY A 62 15.60 9.11 6.95
CA GLY A 62 16.86 8.43 7.23
C GLY A 62 17.11 8.12 8.71
N ALA A 63 16.36 8.72 9.64
CA ALA A 63 16.41 8.43 11.07
C ALA A 63 15.32 7.42 11.52
N GLY A 64 14.56 6.85 10.59
CA GLY A 64 13.47 5.92 10.89
C GLY A 64 12.21 6.58 11.45
N VAL A 65 12.11 7.90 11.38
CA VAL A 65 10.94 8.66 11.86
C VAL A 65 9.98 8.93 10.70
N MET A 66 8.68 8.88 10.96
CA MET A 66 7.66 9.18 9.96
C MET A 66 7.82 10.58 9.37
N ASP A 67 7.82 10.65 8.04
CA ASP A 67 7.87 11.89 7.27
C ASP A 67 6.62 12.00 6.39
N PHE A 68 5.69 12.83 6.85
CA PHE A 68 4.44 13.08 6.14
C PHE A 68 4.63 13.89 4.85
N GLY A 69 5.63 14.77 4.79
CA GLY A 69 5.96 15.54 3.59
C GLY A 69 6.47 14.61 2.49
N ALA A 70 7.38 13.71 2.84
CA ALA A 70 7.88 12.68 1.92
C ALA A 70 6.75 11.75 1.45
N LEU A 71 5.83 11.35 2.35
CA LEU A 71 4.65 10.56 1.96
C LEU A 71 3.79 11.27 0.91
N GLN A 72 3.49 12.56 1.10
CA GLN A 72 2.74 13.35 0.12
C GLN A 72 3.47 13.46 -1.23
N GLN A 73 4.78 13.73 -1.21
CA GLN A 73 5.59 13.81 -2.43
C GLN A 73 5.60 12.49 -3.20
N ARG A 74 5.73 11.36 -2.50
CA ARG A 74 5.65 10.03 -3.10
C ARG A 74 4.27 9.77 -3.69
N ALA A 75 3.22 10.11 -2.95
CA ALA A 75 1.85 9.98 -3.42
C ALA A 75 1.54 10.89 -4.62
N ALA A 76 2.25 11.99 -4.86
CA ALA A 76 2.06 12.85 -6.02
C ALA A 76 2.95 12.47 -7.23
N ALA A 77 3.97 11.64 -7.03
CA ALA A 77 4.90 11.27 -8.08
C ALA A 77 4.24 10.39 -9.15
N SER A 78 4.52 10.69 -10.42
CA SER A 78 4.01 9.91 -11.56
C SER A 78 5.10 9.57 -12.59
N ALA A 79 6.18 10.36 -12.67
CA ALA A 79 7.30 10.06 -13.57
C ALA A 79 8.15 8.89 -13.02
N PRO A 80 8.46 7.84 -13.81
CA PRO A 80 9.17 6.66 -13.31
C PRO A 80 10.53 6.96 -12.66
N ARG A 81 11.28 7.92 -13.20
CA ARG A 81 12.56 8.35 -12.62
C ARG A 81 12.36 8.97 -11.24
N THR A 82 11.38 9.85 -11.09
CA THR A 82 11.06 10.52 -9.83
C THR A 82 10.57 9.52 -8.79
N VAL A 83 9.69 8.58 -9.18
CA VAL A 83 9.21 7.49 -8.32
C VAL A 83 10.40 6.70 -7.77
N ARG A 84 11.31 6.26 -8.65
CA ARG A 84 12.49 5.49 -8.23
C ARG A 84 13.38 6.27 -7.26
N THR A 85 13.68 7.53 -7.57
CA THR A 85 14.52 8.38 -6.71
C THR A 85 13.89 8.56 -5.33
N LEU A 86 12.59 8.88 -5.27
CA LEU A 86 11.89 9.09 -4.00
C LEU A 86 11.71 7.79 -3.21
N ALA A 87 11.49 6.65 -3.87
CA ALA A 87 11.40 5.35 -3.21
C ALA A 87 12.73 4.95 -2.56
N GLN A 88 13.86 5.26 -3.20
CA GLN A 88 15.19 5.02 -2.65
C GLN A 88 15.52 5.94 -1.47
N ALA A 89 15.16 7.23 -1.58
CA ALA A 89 15.41 8.20 -0.53
C ALA A 89 14.50 8.02 0.69
N HIS A 90 13.25 7.61 0.45
CA HIS A 90 12.18 7.61 1.45
C HIS A 90 11.31 6.35 1.32
N PRO A 91 11.77 5.18 1.78
CA PRO A 91 11.02 3.94 1.65
C PRO A 91 9.70 3.96 2.43
N ALA A 92 8.68 3.29 1.89
CA ALA A 92 7.37 3.20 2.51
C ALA A 92 7.16 1.88 3.26
N PHE A 93 6.30 1.94 4.26
CA PHE A 93 5.97 0.84 5.15
C PHE A 93 4.45 0.83 5.40
N THR A 94 3.89 -0.35 5.60
CA THR A 94 2.48 -0.50 5.99
C THR A 94 2.38 -0.89 7.46
N HIS A 95 1.66 -0.08 8.24
CA HIS A 95 1.26 -0.45 9.58
C HIS A 95 -0.08 -1.19 9.51
N ARG A 96 -0.08 -2.49 9.81
CA ARG A 96 -1.29 -3.33 9.75
C ARG A 96 -2.19 -3.04 10.93
N SER A 97 -3.38 -2.53 10.66
CA SER A 97 -4.37 -2.34 11.71
C SER A 97 -5.01 -3.68 12.08
N HIS A 98 -5.55 -4.45 11.12
CA HIS A 98 -6.09 -5.81 11.29
C HIS A 98 -6.25 -6.46 9.90
N PRO A 99 -6.02 -7.79 9.72
CA PRO A 99 -6.32 -8.45 8.45
C PRO A 99 -7.84 -8.54 8.25
N LYS A 100 -8.37 -7.96 7.17
CA LYS A 100 -9.75 -8.18 6.73
C LYS A 100 -9.72 -9.30 5.69
N THR A 101 -9.97 -10.54 6.12
CA THR A 101 -10.21 -11.62 5.17
C THR A 101 -11.52 -11.30 4.43
N ALA A 102 -11.43 -10.80 3.20
CA ALA A 102 -12.58 -10.49 2.37
C ALA A 102 -13.18 -11.79 1.81
N ALA A 103 -13.79 -12.59 2.69
CA ALA A 103 -14.59 -13.74 2.30
C ALA A 103 -15.99 -13.29 1.86
N ARG A 104 -16.11 -12.68 0.67
CA ARG A 104 -17.35 -12.70 -0.15
C ARG A 104 -17.13 -11.99 -1.48
N LEU A 105 -16.92 -12.75 -2.55
CA LEU A 105 -17.41 -12.36 -3.86
C LEU A 105 -18.50 -13.35 -4.23
N ALA A 106 -19.74 -12.86 -4.16
CA ALA A 106 -20.92 -13.57 -4.61
C ALA A 106 -20.75 -14.01 -6.07
N MET A 107 -21.10 -15.26 -6.36
CA MET A 107 -21.32 -15.72 -7.72
C MET A 107 -22.40 -14.85 -8.39
N PRO A 108 -22.24 -14.47 -9.67
CA PRO A 108 -23.37 -13.88 -10.40
C PRO A 108 -24.48 -14.94 -10.55
N PRO A 109 -25.77 -14.57 -10.42
CA PRO A 109 -26.85 -15.50 -10.73
C PRO A 109 -26.75 -15.85 -12.21
N ARG A 110 -26.66 -17.16 -12.50
CA ARG A 110 -26.91 -17.67 -13.84
C ARG A 110 -28.41 -17.61 -14.07
N TYR A 111 -28.84 -16.80 -15.03
CA TYR A 111 -30.08 -17.00 -15.77
C TYR A 111 -29.71 -17.17 -17.24
#